data_AF-A0A1G0J822-F1
#
_entry.id   AF-A0A1G0J822-F1
#
_cell.length_a   1.000
_cell.length_b   1.000
_cell.length_c   1.000
_cell.angle_alpha   90.00
_cell.angle_beta   90.00
_cell.angle_gamma   90.00
#
_symmetry.space_group_name_H-M   'P 1'
#
loop_
_entity.id
_entity.type
_entity.pdbx_description
1 polymer ?
#
loop_
_entity_poly.entity_id
_entity_poly.type
_entity_poly.pdbx_seq_one_letter_code
_entity_poly.pdbx_strand_id
1 'polypeptide(L)'
;MIYFGLVMLVVITMLGISWFLGQRKSRPAKNYPYESGIVSVGSAHFRISVHFYITAILFIIFDLEVVFLFAWAVAVRENGWAGFIEISVFITILTAALVYLWRIGALDWRTQTQRRQLRAVRGTGGVTNIPSPDTLVKQSAVTGERP
;
A
#
# COMPACT_ATOMS: atom_id res chain seq x y z
N MET A 1 8.86 15.26 27.64
CA MET A 1 9.59 16.18 26.74
C MET A 1 11.05 15.78 26.54
N ILE A 2 11.84 15.59 27.61
CA ILE A 2 13.26 15.19 27.51
C ILE A 2 13.45 13.87 26.73
N TYR A 3 12.63 12.85 27.03
CA TYR A 3 12.67 11.56 26.33
C TYR A 3 12.35 11.68 24.84
N PHE A 4 11.30 12.44 24.50
CA PHE A 4 10.93 12.70 23.10
C PHE A 4 12.06 13.39 22.34
N GLY A 5 12.69 14.40 22.96
CA GLY A 5 13.85 15.09 22.38
C GLY A 5 15.06 14.17 22.16
N LEU A 6 15.35 13.27 23.11
CA LEU A 6 16.45 12.30 23.00
C LEU A 6 16.21 11.31 21.85
N VAL A 7 15.00 10.79 21.71
CA VAL A 7 14.66 9.88 20.60
C VAL A 7 14.80 10.59 19.26
N MET A 8 14.26 11.81 19.15
CA MET A 8 14.34 12.60 17.92
C MET A 8 15.80 12.93 17.55
N LEU A 9 16.62 13.29 18.54
CA LEU A 9 18.06 13.53 18.37
C LEU A 9 18.77 12.29 17.82
N VAL A 10 18.58 11.12 18.44
CA VAL A 10 19.23 9.86 18.01
C VAL A 10 18.84 9.50 16.58
N VAL A 11 17.56 9.64 16.23
CA VAL A 11 17.08 9.38 14.85
C VAL A 11 17.75 10.34 13.86
N ILE A 12 17.76 11.65 14.14
CA ILE A 12 18.41 12.64 13.26
C ILE A 12 19.91 12.35 13.13
N THR A 13 20.60 12.06 14.23
CA THR A 13 22.03 11.77 14.22
C THR A 13 22.32 10.51 13.40
N MET A 14 21.48 9.47 13.51
CA MET A 14 21.65 8.25 12.72
C MET A 14 21.42 8.50 11.22
N LEU A 15 20.39 9.26 10.85
CA LEU A 15 20.16 9.67 9.45
C LEU A 15 21.30 10.58 8.95
N GLY A 16 21.78 11.50 9.77
CA GLY A 16 22.86 12.43 9.46
C GLY A 16 24.20 11.71 9.25
N ILE A 17 24.55 10.78 10.14
CA ILE A 17 25.73 9.91 9.98
C ILE A 17 25.56 9.04 8.75
N SER A 18 24.39 8.43 8.52
CA SER A 18 24.14 7.63 7.32
C SER A 18 24.27 8.45 6.04
N TRP A 19 23.88 9.72 6.06
CA TRP A 19 24.03 10.64 4.92
C TRP A 19 25.48 11.07 4.73
N PHE A 20 26.23 11.26 5.82
CA PHE A 20 27.63 11.68 5.81
C PHE A 20 28.61 10.54 5.46
N LEU A 21 28.44 9.36 6.06
CA LEU A 21 29.21 8.13 5.77
C LEU A 21 28.75 7.44 4.49
N GLY A 22 27.51 7.69 4.05
CA GLY A 22 27.01 7.22 2.77
C GLY A 22 27.84 7.82 1.64
N GLN A 23 28.84 7.07 1.16
CA GLN A 23 29.68 7.48 0.03
C GLN A 23 28.81 7.98 -1.11
N ARG A 24 28.80 9.30 -1.30
CA ARG A 24 28.11 9.98 -2.39
C ARG A 24 28.87 9.70 -3.69
N LYS A 25 28.84 8.46 -4.15
CA LYS A 25 29.31 8.10 -5.49
C LYS A 25 28.29 8.64 -6.47
N SER A 26 28.45 9.92 -6.81
CA SER A 26 27.72 10.61 -7.85
C SER A 26 28.23 10.09 -9.19
N ARG A 27 27.76 8.90 -9.60
CA ARG A 27 27.94 8.45 -10.98
C ARG A 27 26.82 9.10 -11.81
N PRO A 28 27.14 9.77 -12.93
CA PRO A 28 26.14 10.37 -13.82
C PRO A 28 25.04 9.41 -14.28
N ALA A 29 25.32 8.10 -14.26
CA ALA A 29 24.38 7.01 -14.55
C ALA A 29 23.23 6.86 -13.53
N LYS A 30 23.30 7.51 -12.35
CA LYS A 30 22.26 7.37 -11.30
C LYS A 30 20.98 8.17 -11.59
N ASN A 31 21.00 9.03 -12.61
CA ASN A 31 19.87 9.86 -13.03
C ASN A 31 19.19 9.36 -14.32
N TYR A 32 19.65 8.24 -14.89
CA TYR A 32 18.97 7.63 -16.03
C TYR A 32 17.92 6.63 -15.55
N PRO A 33 16.78 6.49 -16.25
CA PRO A 33 15.81 5.43 -15.97
C PRO A 33 16.55 4.10 -16.00
N TYR A 34 16.43 3.33 -14.93
CA TYR A 34 17.15 2.06 -14.76
C TYR A 34 16.99 1.19 -16.02
N GLU A 35 18.13 0.68 -16.51
CA GLU A 35 18.37 -0.08 -17.76
C GLU A 35 17.51 -1.32 -18.01
N SER A 36 16.48 -1.56 -17.21
CA SER A 36 15.51 -2.63 -17.41
C SER A 36 14.55 -2.33 -18.57
N GLY A 37 14.98 -1.72 -19.69
CA GLY A 37 14.25 -1.64 -20.97
C GLY A 37 12.81 -1.07 -20.95
N ILE A 38 12.28 -0.70 -19.79
CA ILE A 38 10.95 -0.17 -19.61
C ILE A 38 11.11 1.32 -19.33
N VAL A 39 11.04 2.10 -20.39
CA VAL A 39 10.46 3.43 -20.27
C VAL A 39 9.17 3.30 -19.48
N SER A 40 8.94 4.18 -18.50
CA SER A 40 7.67 4.22 -17.78
C SER A 40 6.54 4.58 -18.75
N VAL A 41 6.10 3.62 -19.57
CA VAL A 41 4.98 3.73 -20.49
C VAL A 41 3.72 3.50 -19.67
N GLY A 42 3.28 4.58 -19.05
CA GLY A 42 2.07 4.59 -18.26
C GLY A 42 1.95 5.96 -17.67
N SER A 43 0.92 6.69 -18.07
CA SER A 43 0.51 7.92 -17.43
C SER A 43 0.56 7.74 -15.91
N ALA A 44 1.09 8.73 -15.18
CA ALA A 44 1.16 8.77 -13.71
C ALA A 44 -0.21 8.65 -13.00
N HIS A 45 -1.28 8.43 -13.77
CA HIS A 45 -2.64 8.14 -13.35
C HIS A 45 -2.79 6.64 -13.11
N PHE A 46 -2.26 6.17 -11.98
CA PHE A 46 -2.57 4.86 -11.46
C PHE A 46 -4.09 4.80 -11.19
N ARG A 47 -4.81 3.87 -11.82
CA ARG A 47 -6.23 3.63 -11.51
C ARG A 47 -6.29 2.95 -10.15
N ILE A 48 -6.30 3.74 -9.08
CA ILE A 48 -6.49 3.25 -7.72
C ILE A 48 -7.88 2.61 -7.66
N SER A 49 -7.94 1.33 -7.29
CA SER A 49 -9.22 0.63 -7.17
C SER A 49 -10.05 1.23 -6.03
N VAL A 50 -11.35 1.40 -6.27
CA VAL A 50 -12.33 1.99 -5.32
C VAL A 50 -12.28 1.35 -3.92
N HIS A 51 -11.92 0.06 -3.83
CA HIS A 51 -11.77 -0.65 -2.55
C HIS A 51 -10.82 0.02 -1.55
N PHE A 52 -9.75 0.67 -2.01
CA PHE A 52 -8.82 1.38 -1.13
C PHE A 52 -9.47 2.62 -0.48
N TYR A 53 -10.31 3.32 -1.24
CA TYR A 53 -11.03 4.50 -0.76
C TYR A 53 -12.07 4.13 0.29
N ILE A 54 -12.83 3.04 0.06
CA ILE A 54 -13.85 2.59 1.01
C ILE A 54 -13.21 2.17 2.35
N THR A 55 -12.07 1.49 2.30
CA THR A 55 -11.31 1.13 3.51
C THR A 55 -10.79 2.37 4.25
N ALA A 56 -10.33 3.39 3.52
CA ALA A 56 -9.87 4.64 4.12
C ALA A 56 -11.00 5.42 4.81
N ILE A 57 -12.18 5.53 4.18
CA ILE A 57 -13.36 6.14 4.83
C ILE A 57 -13.76 5.33 6.06
N LEU A 58 -13.81 4.00 5.98
CA LEU A 58 -14.15 3.17 7.14
C LEU A 58 -13.15 3.41 8.28
N PHE A 59 -11.86 3.55 7.99
CA PHE A 59 -10.85 3.84 9.00
C PHE A 59 -11.12 5.19 9.69
N ILE A 60 -11.47 6.22 8.93
CA ILE A 60 -11.83 7.54 9.50
C ILE A 60 -13.05 7.43 10.42
N ILE A 61 -14.10 6.72 9.98
CA ILE A 61 -15.31 6.54 10.79
C ILE A 61 -14.94 5.76 12.07
N PHE A 62 -14.24 4.63 11.95
CA PHE A 62 -13.83 3.84 13.11
C PHE A 62 -12.95 4.61 14.10
N ASP A 63 -12.00 5.42 13.62
CA ASP A 63 -11.15 6.26 14.47
C ASP A 63 -11.96 7.31 15.24
N LEU A 64 -12.90 7.96 14.55
CA LEU A 64 -13.82 8.92 15.15
C LEU A 64 -14.69 8.26 16.23
N GLU A 65 -15.11 7.03 16.00
CA GLU A 65 -15.91 6.25 16.95
C GLU A 65 -15.09 5.90 18.21
N VAL A 66 -13.81 5.55 18.08
CA VAL A 66 -12.92 5.34 19.24
C VAL A 66 -12.78 6.60 20.08
N VAL A 67 -12.73 7.78 19.47
CA VAL A 67 -12.71 9.06 20.21
C VAL A 67 -13.99 9.25 21.03
N PHE A 68 -15.16 8.88 20.48
CA PHE A 68 -16.41 8.90 21.23
C PHE A 68 -16.43 7.90 22.40
N LEU A 69 -15.93 6.68 22.18
CA LEU A 69 -15.78 5.70 23.26
C LEU A 69 -14.87 6.23 24.37
N PHE A 70 -13.80 6.94 24.01
CA PHE A 70 -12.90 7.55 24.98
C PHE A 70 -13.57 8.69 25.77
N ALA A 71 -14.30 9.58 25.10
CA ALA A 71 -15.03 10.65 25.76
C ALA A 71 -16.06 10.09 26.76
N TRP A 72 -16.79 9.05 26.37
CA TRP A 72 -17.69 8.34 27.27
C TRP A 72 -16.96 7.67 28.43
N ALA A 73 -15.81 7.01 28.19
CA ALA A 73 -15.04 6.34 29.22
C ALA A 73 -14.57 7.31 30.33
N VAL A 74 -14.27 8.56 29.97
CA VAL A 74 -13.95 9.63 30.94
C VAL A 74 -15.19 10.04 31.74
N ALA A 75 -16.38 10.08 31.11
CA ALA A 75 -17.64 10.48 31.74
C ALA A 75 -18.45 9.33 32.37
N VAL A 76 -17.90 8.11 32.44
CA VAL A 76 -18.62 6.89 32.82
C VAL A 76 -19.30 6.97 34.21
N ARG A 77 -18.72 7.75 35.13
CA ARG A 77 -19.22 7.89 36.50
C ARG A 77 -20.56 8.62 36.59
N GLU A 78 -20.88 9.45 35.61
CA GLU A 78 -22.06 10.32 35.60
C GLU A 78 -23.19 9.73 34.74
N ASN A 79 -22.85 8.98 33.67
CA ASN A 79 -23.83 8.47 32.71
C ASN A 79 -24.55 7.17 33.11
N GLY A 80 -24.05 6.42 34.11
CA GLY A 80 -24.72 5.23 34.65
C GLY A 80 -25.21 4.22 33.59
N TRP A 81 -26.43 3.70 33.76
CA TRP A 81 -27.03 2.70 32.85
C TRP A 81 -27.38 3.25 31.46
N ALA A 82 -27.72 4.54 31.35
CA ALA A 82 -28.01 5.17 30.07
C ALA A 82 -26.77 5.18 29.17
N GLY A 83 -25.61 5.53 29.74
CA GLY A 83 -24.34 5.48 29.03
C GLY A 83 -23.96 4.07 28.55
N PHE A 84 -24.28 3.04 29.33
CA PHE A 84 -24.01 1.66 28.93
C PHE A 84 -24.82 1.24 27.68
N ILE A 85 -26.08 1.66 27.59
CA ILE A 85 -26.92 1.40 26.42
C ILE A 85 -26.36 2.15 25.20
N GLU A 86 -25.97 3.41 25.38
CA GLU A 86 -25.37 4.24 24.33
C GLU A 86 -24.11 3.60 23.74
N ILE A 87 -23.17 3.17 24.60
CA ILE A 87 -21.94 2.49 24.17
C ILE A 87 -22.21 1.15 23.47
N SER A 88 -23.21 0.40 23.96
CA SER A 88 -23.56 -0.90 23.40
C SER A 88 -24.14 -0.78 22.00
N VAL A 89 -25.02 0.20 21.78
CA VAL A 89 -25.59 0.52 20.47
C VAL A 89 -24.49 0.95 19.51
N PHE A 90 -23.58 1.82 19.98
CA PHE A 90 -22.47 2.34 19.20
C PHE A 90 -21.53 1.23 18.69
N ILE A 91 -21.08 0.35 19.59
CA ILE A 91 -20.25 -0.82 19.24
C ILE A 91 -20.98 -1.75 18.27
N THR A 92 -22.29 -1.94 18.45
CA THR A 92 -23.11 -2.80 17.57
C THR A 92 -23.15 -2.26 16.15
N ILE A 93 -23.36 -0.95 15.97
CA ILE A 93 -23.37 -0.30 14.65
C ILE A 93 -22.00 -0.43 13.97
N LEU A 94 -20.91 -0.18 14.72
CA LEU A 94 -19.54 -0.35 14.23
C LEU A 94 -19.26 -1.78 13.75
N THR A 95 -19.65 -2.76 14.57
CA THR A 95 -19.49 -4.17 14.26
C THR A 95 -20.30 -4.55 13.02
N ALA A 96 -21.55 -4.06 12.92
CA ALA A 96 -22.39 -4.28 11.75
C ALA A 96 -21.79 -3.66 10.48
N ALA A 97 -21.25 -2.44 10.56
CA ALA A 97 -20.57 -1.78 9.44
C ALA A 97 -19.32 -2.56 8.99
N LEU A 98 -18.50 -3.04 9.94
CA LEU A 98 -17.32 -3.84 9.64
C LEU A 98 -17.69 -5.19 9.01
N VAL A 99 -18.69 -5.88 9.56
CA VAL A 99 -19.19 -7.16 9.01
C VAL A 99 -19.77 -6.95 7.62
N TYR A 100 -20.55 -5.89 7.41
CA TYR A 100 -21.08 -5.54 6.09
C TYR A 100 -19.95 -5.34 5.07
N LEU A 101 -18.91 -4.59 5.44
CA LEU A 101 -17.79 -4.32 4.55
C LEU A 101 -16.95 -5.58 4.26
N TRP A 102 -16.78 -6.44 5.26
CA TRP A 102 -16.12 -7.73 5.08
C TRP A 102 -16.88 -8.64 4.12
N ARG A 103 -18.21 -8.67 4.20
CA ARG A 103 -19.07 -9.45 3.29
C ARG A 103 -19.01 -8.95 1.84
N ILE A 104 -18.79 -7.65 1.63
CA ILE A 104 -18.64 -7.05 0.29
C ILE A 104 -17.25 -7.34 -0.30
N GLY A 105 -16.31 -7.87 0.49
CA GLY A 105 -14.96 -8.18 0.02
C GLY A 105 -14.12 -6.93 -0.22
N ALA A 106 -14.50 -5.77 0.33
CA ALA A 106 -13.67 -4.56 0.25
C ALA A 106 -12.35 -4.70 1.02
N LEU A 107 -12.24 -5.69 1.91
CA LEU A 107 -11.00 -6.10 2.57
C LEU A 107 -10.19 -7.12 1.76
N ASP A 108 -10.69 -7.63 0.63
CA ASP A 108 -9.98 -8.63 -0.17
C ASP A 108 -8.94 -7.93 -1.06
N TRP A 109 -7.70 -7.97 -0.59
CA TRP A 109 -6.53 -7.37 -1.25
C TRP A 109 -6.08 -8.08 -2.53
N ARG A 110 -6.79 -9.10 -2.98
CA ARG A 110 -6.44 -9.84 -4.20
C ARG A 110 -6.97 -9.14 -5.44
N THR A 111 -6.23 -8.14 -5.90
CA THR A 111 -6.47 -7.44 -7.17
C THR A 111 -6.71 -8.48 -8.29
N GLN A 112 -7.96 -8.58 -8.77
CA GLN A 112 -8.36 -9.49 -9.85
C GLN A 112 -7.46 -9.34 -11.10
N THR A 113 -6.95 -8.13 -11.31
CA THR A 113 -5.99 -7.78 -12.35
C THR A 113 -4.70 -8.60 -12.26
N GLN A 114 -4.15 -8.78 -11.06
CA GLN A 114 -2.91 -9.54 -10.86
C GLN A 114 -3.13 -11.05 -11.11
N ARG A 115 -4.28 -11.60 -10.66
CA ARG A 115 -4.65 -13.00 -10.94
C ARG A 115 -4.83 -13.27 -12.44
N ARG A 116 -5.42 -12.33 -13.19
CA ARG A 116 -5.60 -12.45 -14.64
C ARG A 116 -4.29 -12.33 -15.40
N GLN A 117 -3.42 -11.39 -15.04
CA GLN A 117 -2.08 -11.27 -15.62
C GLN A 117 -1.23 -12.51 -15.35
N LEU A 118 -1.24 -13.05 -14.12
CA LEU A 118 -0.58 -14.31 -13.78
C LEU A 118 -1.13 -15.50 -14.59
N ARG A 119 -2.45 -15.55 -14.84
CA ARG A 119 -3.06 -16.58 -15.69
C ARG A 119 -2.74 -16.39 -17.18
N ALA A 120 -2.59 -15.17 -17.65
CA ALA A 120 -2.21 -14.88 -19.04
C ALA A 120 -0.72 -15.22 -19.31
N VAL A 121 0.15 -15.03 -18.32
CA VAL A 121 1.57 -15.43 -18.37
C VAL A 121 1.74 -16.95 -18.22
N ARG A 122 0.80 -17.62 -17.56
CA ARG A 122 0.78 -19.07 -17.38
C ARG A 122 0.01 -19.72 -18.54
N GLY A 123 0.69 -19.92 -19.68
CA GLY A 123 0.13 -20.62 -20.84
C GLY A 123 -0.38 -22.04 -20.53
N THR A 124 -1.07 -22.65 -21.50
CA THR A 124 -1.91 -23.87 -21.41
C THR A 124 -1.25 -25.14 -20.85
N GLY A 125 0.04 -25.10 -20.50
CA GLY A 125 0.77 -26.21 -19.85
C GLY A 125 1.60 -25.80 -18.63
N GLY A 126 1.44 -24.59 -18.08
CA GLY A 126 2.24 -24.12 -16.94
C GLY A 126 3.69 -23.74 -17.27
N VAL A 127 4.11 -23.82 -18.54
CA VAL A 127 5.43 -23.40 -19.01
C VAL A 127 5.38 -21.91 -19.36
N THR A 128 6.14 -21.10 -18.64
CA THR A 128 6.31 -19.68 -18.96
C THR A 128 7.22 -19.56 -20.18
N ASN A 129 6.67 -19.26 -21.36
CA ASN A 129 7.48 -18.84 -22.51
C ASN A 129 7.90 -17.38 -22.29
N ILE A 130 8.92 -17.19 -21.45
CA ILE A 130 9.71 -15.95 -21.46
C ILE A 130 10.76 -16.17 -22.55
N PRO A 131 10.74 -15.43 -23.67
CA PRO A 131 11.80 -15.53 -24.67
C PRO A 131 13.12 -15.15 -23.98
N SER A 132 14.09 -16.07 -23.96
CA SER A 132 15.45 -15.76 -23.47
C SER A 132 16.00 -14.60 -24.32
N PRO A 133 16.75 -13.63 -23.77
CA PRO A 133 17.31 -12.50 -24.52
C PRO A 133 18.02 -12.91 -25.83
N ASP A 134 18.59 -14.11 -25.82
CA ASP A 134 19.30 -14.75 -26.93
C ASP A 134 18.40 -15.03 -28.15
N THR A 135 17.10 -15.23 -27.92
CA THR A 135 16.10 -15.47 -28.97
C THR A 135 15.66 -14.20 -29.67
N LEU A 136 15.67 -13.05 -28.98
CA LEU A 136 15.36 -11.74 -29.56
C LEU A 136 16.48 -11.24 -30.46
N VAL A 137 17.74 -11.51 -30.10
CA VAL A 137 18.92 -11.21 -30.94
C VAL A 137 18.91 -12.05 -32.22
N LYS A 138 18.46 -13.31 -32.16
CA LYS A 138 18.31 -14.14 -33.37
C LYS A 138 17.15 -13.68 -34.26
N GLN A 139 16.08 -13.15 -33.69
CA GLN A 139 14.94 -12.66 -34.47
C GLN A 139 15.23 -11.30 -35.14
N SER A 140 15.98 -10.41 -34.50
CA SER A 140 16.48 -9.17 -35.14
C SER A 140 17.60 -9.42 -36.15
N ALA A 141 18.37 -10.51 -36.03
CA ALA A 141 19.34 -10.91 -37.05
C ALA A 141 18.69 -11.50 -38.31
N VAL A 142 17.45 -12.00 -38.22
CA VAL A 142 16.69 -12.56 -39.36
C VAL A 142 15.83 -11.48 -40.04
N THR A 143 15.30 -10.51 -39.29
CA THR A 143 14.62 -9.33 -39.84
C THR A 143 15.63 -8.20 -40.03
N GLY A 144 16.31 -8.17 -41.18
CA GLY A 144 17.41 -7.25 -41.49
C GLY A 144 17.04 -5.76 -41.59
N GLU A 145 16.57 -5.15 -40.50
CA GLU A 145 16.52 -3.69 -40.36
C GLU A 145 17.80 -3.22 -39.65
N ARG A 146 18.67 -2.59 -40.45
CA ARG A 146 19.78 -1.76 -39.94
C ARG A 146 19.21 -0.44 -39.41
N PRO A 147 19.86 0.18 -38.40
CA PRO A 147 19.42 1.45 -37.81
C PRO A 147 19.32 2.59 -38.84
#